data_AF-A0A1V4Q526-F1
#
_entry.id   AF-A0A1V4Q526-F1
#
_cell.length_a   1.000
_cell.length_b   1.000
_cell.length_c   1.000
_cell.angle_alpha   90.00
_cell.angle_beta   90.00
_cell.angle_gamma   90.00
#
_symmetry.space_group_name_H-M   'P 1'
#
loop_
_entity.id
_entity.type
_entity.pdbx_description
1 polymer ?
#
loop_
_entity_poly.entity_id
_entity_poly.type
_entity_poly.pdbx_seq_one_letter_code
_entity_poly.pdbx_strand_id
1 'polypeptide(L)'
;MSSQLDDEQTDAWLVAAGRELDGATDRLSEDANRLVTAITANLGRVRRPGRPLDTDTPGVQVSDRVLKQVLAVRIRRTVGRLVVHLLVDGEDGRVDRIRIGLIARYHDVLPSDSEQVRDIMTEVLTELLGPEHAAVAASHLDVRWQDLETHEWSA
;
A
#
# COMPACT_ATOMS: atom_id res chain seq x y z
N MET A 1 23.16 -3.33 -28.32
CA MET A 1 22.06 -4.08 -28.97
C MET A 1 21.84 -5.39 -28.21
N SER A 2 21.29 -5.33 -27.00
CA SER A 2 21.12 -6.53 -26.15
C SER A 2 19.80 -6.55 -25.37
N SER A 3 18.89 -5.61 -25.62
CA SER A 3 17.69 -5.40 -24.79
C SER A 3 16.59 -6.45 -25.02
N GLN A 4 16.57 -7.08 -26.19
CA GLN A 4 15.36 -7.78 -26.64
C GLN A 4 15.31 -9.26 -26.24
N LEU A 5 16.43 -9.84 -25.79
CA LEU A 5 16.49 -11.24 -25.32
C LEU A 5 16.17 -11.38 -23.81
N ASP A 6 16.26 -10.28 -23.03
CA ASP A 6 16.03 -10.26 -21.58
C ASP A 6 14.53 -10.09 -21.23
N ASP A 7 13.77 -9.39 -22.06
CA ASP A 7 12.34 -9.11 -21.81
C ASP A 7 11.49 -10.40 -21.88
N GLU A 8 11.73 -11.26 -22.88
CA GLU A 8 10.98 -12.52 -23.05
C GLU A 8 11.30 -13.56 -21.97
N GLN A 9 12.53 -13.56 -21.44
CA GLN A 9 12.94 -14.43 -20.33
C GLN A 9 12.38 -13.94 -18.98
N THR A 10 12.21 -12.62 -18.84
CA THR A 10 11.57 -11.97 -17.69
C THR A 10 10.06 -12.27 -17.64
N ASP A 11 9.38 -12.23 -18.79
CA ASP A 11 7.95 -12.53 -18.88
C ASP A 11 7.62 -14.01 -18.59
N ALA A 12 8.47 -14.93 -19.05
CA ALA A 12 8.31 -16.36 -18.77
C ALA A 12 8.42 -16.70 -17.27
N TRP A 13 9.24 -15.95 -16.53
CA TRP A 13 9.43 -16.14 -15.08
C TRP A 13 8.25 -15.57 -14.26
N LEU A 14 7.68 -14.44 -14.69
CA LEU A 14 6.50 -13.84 -14.06
C LEU A 14 5.27 -14.78 -14.11
N VAL A 15 5.08 -15.47 -15.24
CA VAL A 15 3.99 -16.44 -15.42
C VAL A 15 4.21 -17.72 -14.60
N ALA A 16 5.47 -18.15 -14.42
CA ALA A 16 5.82 -19.28 -13.58
C ALA A 16 5.58 -18.99 -12.08
N ALA A 17 5.98 -17.80 -11.62
CA ALA A 17 5.76 -17.35 -10.24
C ALA A 17 4.26 -17.16 -9.92
N GLY A 18 3.46 -16.72 -10.90
CA GLY A 18 2.00 -16.63 -10.76
C GLY A 18 1.34 -17.98 -10.51
N ARG A 19 1.79 -19.05 -11.18
CA ARG A 19 1.22 -20.40 -11.05
C ARG A 19 1.58 -21.10 -9.74
N GLU A 20 2.73 -20.75 -9.15
CA GLU A 20 3.17 -21.29 -7.87
C GLU A 20 2.34 -20.72 -6.69
N LEU A 21 1.76 -19.53 -6.87
CA LEU A 21 0.91 -18.85 -5.90
C LEU A 21 -0.51 -19.47 -5.78
N ASP A 22 -1.04 -20.05 -6.86
CA ASP A 22 -2.38 -20.66 -6.87
C ASP A 22 -2.44 -22.00 -6.11
N GLY A 23 -1.29 -22.66 -5.89
CA GLY A 23 -1.21 -23.93 -5.16
C GLY A 23 -0.96 -23.82 -3.64
N ALA A 24 -0.63 -22.62 -3.15
CA ALA A 24 -0.05 -22.42 -1.81
C ALA A 24 -1.02 -21.82 -0.77
N THR A 25 -2.34 -21.91 -1.00
CA THR A 25 -3.36 -21.30 -0.13
C THR A 25 -3.50 -21.97 1.24
N ASP A 26 -2.84 -23.10 1.49
CA ASP A 26 -3.19 -23.99 2.60
C ASP A 26 -2.37 -23.82 3.90
N ARG A 27 -1.29 -23.02 3.95
CA ARG A 27 -0.39 -23.00 5.14
C ARG A 27 0.25 -21.64 5.44
N LEU A 28 -0.57 -20.68 5.87
CA LEU A 28 -0.13 -19.37 6.36
C LEU A 28 0.56 -19.49 7.75
N SER A 29 1.90 -19.57 7.80
CA SER A 29 2.66 -19.19 9.00
C SER A 29 4.14 -18.82 8.78
N GLU A 30 4.78 -19.26 7.70
CA GLU A 30 6.19 -18.94 7.41
C GLU A 30 6.35 -17.89 6.28
N ASP A 31 5.42 -17.84 5.34
CA ASP A 31 5.42 -16.91 4.20
C ASP A 31 5.08 -15.47 4.55
N ALA A 32 4.35 -15.25 5.65
CA ALA A 32 4.11 -13.89 6.14
C ALA A 32 5.44 -13.19 6.50
N ASN A 33 6.39 -13.93 7.09
CA ASN A 33 7.71 -13.40 7.42
C ASN A 33 8.57 -13.20 6.18
N ARG A 34 8.53 -14.12 5.20
CA ARG A 34 9.26 -13.96 3.93
C ARG A 34 8.70 -12.81 3.07
N LEU A 35 7.38 -12.61 3.09
CA LEU A 35 6.70 -11.50 2.42
C LEU A 35 7.10 -10.15 3.03
N VAL A 36 7.16 -10.06 4.37
CA VAL A 36 7.68 -8.86 5.05
C VAL A 36 9.14 -8.60 4.67
N THR A 37 9.97 -9.64 4.58
CA THR A 37 11.37 -9.50 4.13
C THR A 37 11.46 -9.05 2.66
N ALA A 38 10.64 -9.59 1.76
CA ALA A 38 10.63 -9.24 0.34
C ALA A 38 10.12 -7.82 0.07
N ILE A 39 9.09 -7.37 0.80
CA ILE A 39 8.59 -5.99 0.69
C ILE A 39 9.63 -5.00 1.25
N THR A 40 10.27 -5.36 2.37
CA THR A 40 11.34 -4.54 2.97
C THR A 40 12.57 -4.44 2.05
N ALA A 41 12.89 -5.50 1.30
CA ALA A 41 13.99 -5.52 0.32
C ALA A 41 13.70 -4.66 -0.93
N ASN A 42 12.45 -4.62 -1.41
CA ASN A 42 12.08 -3.88 -2.62
C ASN A 42 11.72 -2.40 -2.40
N LEU A 43 11.44 -1.97 -1.16
CA LEU A 43 11.40 -0.54 -0.81
C LEU A 43 12.77 0.17 -0.93
N GLY A 44 13.84 -0.60 -1.16
CA GLY A 44 15.22 -0.12 -1.26
C GLY A 44 15.62 0.58 -2.56
N ARG A 45 14.83 0.53 -3.66
CA ARG A 45 15.25 1.12 -4.95
C ARG A 45 14.91 2.61 -5.13
N VAL A 46 14.24 3.26 -4.18
CA VAL A 46 14.20 4.72 -4.07
C VAL A 46 14.41 5.12 -2.60
N ARG A 47 15.67 5.15 -2.14
CA ARG A 47 16.03 5.58 -0.78
C ARG A 47 15.83 7.09 -0.58
N ARG A 48 14.58 7.56 -0.39
CA ARG A 48 14.33 8.78 0.40
C ARG A 48 14.19 8.37 1.87
N PRO A 49 14.97 8.92 2.82
CA PRO A 49 14.78 8.62 4.24
C PRO A 49 13.32 8.88 4.62
N GLY A 50 12.70 7.92 5.29
CA GLY A 50 11.32 8.08 5.74
C GLY A 50 11.25 9.22 6.75
N ARG A 51 10.29 10.13 6.61
CA ARG A 51 10.15 11.25 7.54
C ARG A 51 9.56 10.73 8.86
N PRO A 52 10.00 11.25 10.02
CA PRO A 52 9.32 10.99 11.27
C PRO A 52 7.93 11.61 11.23
N LEU A 53 6.96 10.94 11.82
CA LEU A 53 5.61 11.41 12.05
C LEU A 53 5.37 11.47 13.55
N ASP A 54 4.74 12.55 14.00
CA ASP A 54 4.39 12.72 15.40
C ASP A 54 3.18 11.87 15.78
N THR A 55 3.13 11.50 17.05
CA THR A 55 2.04 10.73 17.63
C THR A 55 1.46 11.46 18.84
N ASP A 56 0.26 11.08 19.27
CA ASP A 56 -0.37 11.58 20.49
C ASP A 56 0.45 11.25 21.76
N THR A 57 1.39 10.30 21.67
CA THR A 57 2.30 10.00 22.77
C THR A 57 3.54 10.89 22.69
N PRO A 58 3.76 11.79 23.66
CA PRO A 58 4.89 12.72 23.62
C PRO A 58 6.23 11.99 23.54
N GLY A 59 7.07 12.40 22.59
CA GLY A 59 8.39 11.81 22.37
C GLY A 59 8.39 10.49 21.59
N VAL A 60 7.23 9.98 21.18
CA VAL A 60 7.12 8.82 20.28
C VAL A 60 6.85 9.31 18.87
N GLN A 61 7.67 8.85 17.93
CA GLN A 61 7.53 9.14 16.51
C GLN A 61 7.48 7.85 15.70
N VAL A 62 6.66 7.84 14.64
CA VAL A 62 6.52 6.73 13.71
C VAL A 62 7.08 7.13 12.35
N SER A 63 7.86 6.26 11.72
CA SER A 63 8.31 6.54 10.34
C SER A 63 7.14 6.45 9.37
N ASP A 64 7.02 7.41 8.44
CA ASP A 64 6.02 7.37 7.37
C ASP A 64 6.07 6.10 6.52
N ARG A 65 7.22 5.42 6.46
CA ARG A 65 7.38 4.12 5.82
C ARG A 65 6.60 3.02 6.51
N VAL A 66 6.55 3.03 7.84
CA VAL A 66 5.79 2.06 8.63
C VAL A 66 4.30 2.26 8.37
N LEU A 67 3.83 3.51 8.39
CA LEU A 67 2.46 3.87 8.02
C LEU A 67 2.12 3.35 6.62
N LYS A 68 2.97 3.64 5.62
CA LYS A 68 2.78 3.22 4.23
C LYS A 68 2.69 1.70 4.08
N GLN A 69 3.56 0.99 4.78
CA GLN A 69 3.63 -0.46 4.76
C GLN A 69 2.38 -1.09 5.40
N VAL A 70 1.97 -0.61 6.57
CA VAL A 70 0.79 -1.13 7.28
C VAL A 70 -0.47 -0.90 6.46
N LEU A 71 -0.63 0.29 5.86
CA LEU A 71 -1.75 0.59 4.95
C LEU A 71 -1.78 -0.37 3.76
N ALA A 72 -0.66 -0.53 3.04
CA ALA A 72 -0.60 -1.41 1.88
C ALA A 72 -0.94 -2.87 2.23
N VAL A 73 -0.46 -3.36 3.37
CA VAL A 73 -0.74 -4.72 3.85
C VAL A 73 -2.19 -4.89 4.27
N ARG A 74 -2.76 -3.96 5.06
CA ARG A 74 -4.13 -4.08 5.58
C ARG A 74 -5.15 -3.95 4.45
N ILE A 75 -4.96 -2.99 3.54
CA ILE A 75 -5.79 -2.85 2.33
C ILE A 75 -5.75 -4.12 1.49
N ARG A 76 -4.56 -4.68 1.23
CA ARG A 76 -4.47 -5.90 0.43
C ARG A 76 -5.13 -7.10 1.11
N ARG A 77 -5.05 -7.22 2.43
CA ARG A 77 -5.68 -8.33 3.18
C ARG A 77 -7.21 -8.20 3.25
N THR A 78 -7.72 -6.98 3.40
CA THR A 78 -9.16 -6.76 3.62
C THR A 78 -9.92 -6.58 2.32
N VAL A 79 -9.40 -5.75 1.40
CA VAL A 79 -10.05 -5.40 0.12
C VAL A 79 -9.57 -6.31 -1.02
N GLY A 80 -8.44 -7.00 -0.85
CA GLY A 80 -7.89 -7.87 -1.89
C GLY A 80 -7.32 -7.12 -3.10
N ARG A 81 -6.99 -5.83 -2.94
CA ARG A 81 -6.51 -4.95 -4.02
C ARG A 81 -5.08 -4.50 -3.79
N LEU A 82 -4.35 -4.32 -4.89
CA LEU A 82 -2.95 -3.87 -4.86
C LEU A 82 -2.92 -2.34 -4.74
N VAL A 83 -2.20 -1.83 -3.74
CA VAL A 83 -1.84 -0.42 -3.65
C VAL A 83 -0.65 -0.18 -4.58
N VAL A 84 -0.87 0.57 -5.65
CA VAL A 84 0.16 0.93 -6.65
C VAL A 84 0.85 2.24 -6.32
N HIS A 85 0.19 3.09 -5.57
CA HIS A 85 0.73 4.39 -5.20
C HIS A 85 0.14 4.85 -3.86
N LEU A 86 0.99 5.43 -3.00
CA LEU A 86 0.59 5.93 -1.70
C LEU A 86 1.43 7.17 -1.34
N LEU A 87 0.76 8.32 -1.24
CA LEU A 87 1.36 9.57 -0.77
C LEU A 87 0.83 9.93 0.60
N VAL A 88 1.75 10.44 1.41
CA VAL A 88 1.48 10.97 2.74
C VAL A 88 2.02 12.39 2.71
N ASP A 89 1.12 13.36 2.70
CA ASP A 89 1.43 14.78 2.63
C ASP A 89 1.28 15.39 4.04
N GLY A 90 2.06 16.43 4.31
CA GLY A 90 2.05 17.15 5.59
C GLY A 90 3.43 17.64 6.01
N GLU A 91 3.44 18.62 6.90
CA GLU A 91 4.65 19.32 7.38
C GLU A 91 4.95 19.00 8.84
N ASP A 92 6.20 19.19 9.26
CA ASP A 92 6.64 19.10 10.66
C ASP A 92 6.13 17.84 11.41
N GLY A 93 6.26 16.66 10.78
CA GLY A 93 5.84 15.40 11.38
C GLY A 93 4.33 15.11 11.30
N ARG A 94 3.53 16.03 10.75
CA ARG A 94 2.08 15.83 10.60
C ARG A 94 1.74 15.01 9.37
N VAL A 95 0.54 14.45 9.42
CA VAL A 95 -0.16 13.88 8.27
C VAL A 95 -1.42 14.71 8.05
N ASP A 96 -1.42 15.48 6.97
CA ASP A 96 -2.55 16.36 6.65
C ASP A 96 -3.44 15.74 5.56
N ARG A 97 -2.86 14.91 4.70
CA ARG A 97 -3.55 14.25 3.59
C ARG A 97 -2.89 12.92 3.23
N ILE A 98 -3.72 11.94 2.89
CA ILE A 98 -3.26 10.68 2.30
C ILE A 98 -3.96 10.45 0.97
N ARG A 99 -3.17 10.08 -0.04
CA ARG A 99 -3.67 9.70 -1.37
C ARG A 99 -3.25 8.27 -1.69
N ILE A 100 -4.22 7.39 -1.89
CA ILE A 100 -4.01 6.00 -2.28
C ILE A 100 -4.50 5.78 -3.70
N GLY A 101 -3.66 5.13 -4.50
CA GLY A 101 -4.02 4.55 -5.79
C GLY A 101 -4.07 3.03 -5.70
N LEU A 102 -5.19 2.44 -6.12
CA LEU A 102 -5.37 0.99 -6.23
C LEU A 102 -5.67 0.58 -7.66
N ILE A 103 -5.45 -0.69 -7.99
CA ILE A 103 -5.89 -1.27 -9.28
C ILE A 103 -7.33 -1.75 -9.14
N ALA A 104 -8.21 -1.32 -10.05
CA ALA A 104 -9.57 -1.84 -10.20
C ALA A 104 -9.60 -3.12 -11.05
N ARG A 105 -10.58 -3.97 -10.80
CA ARG A 105 -10.90 -5.16 -11.60
C ARG A 105 -12.33 -5.08 -12.14
N TYR A 106 -12.57 -5.87 -13.19
CA TYR A 106 -13.91 -6.09 -13.70
C TYR A 106 -14.80 -6.68 -12.60
N HIS A 107 -15.96 -6.07 -12.37
CA HIS A 107 -16.92 -6.32 -11.27
C HIS A 107 -16.67 -5.63 -9.92
N ASP A 108 -15.64 -4.79 -9.78
CA ASP A 108 -15.47 -4.04 -8.53
C ASP A 108 -16.58 -3.02 -8.32
N VAL A 109 -17.03 -2.91 -7.05
CA VAL A 109 -17.98 -1.87 -6.63
C VAL A 109 -17.16 -0.75 -6.00
N LEU A 110 -16.51 0.04 -6.85
CA LEU A 110 -15.52 1.05 -6.46
C LEU A 110 -15.98 2.01 -5.35
N PRO A 111 -17.25 2.47 -5.28
CA PRO A 111 -17.70 3.31 -4.17
C PRO A 111 -17.60 2.61 -2.81
N SER A 112 -18.08 1.37 -2.73
CA SER A 112 -18.04 0.56 -1.49
C SER A 112 -16.61 0.20 -1.10
N ASP A 113 -15.78 -0.18 -2.08
CA ASP A 113 -14.39 -0.51 -1.83
C ASP A 113 -13.60 0.74 -1.38
N SER A 114 -13.93 1.92 -1.92
CA SER A 114 -13.32 3.18 -1.50
C SER A 114 -13.68 3.55 -0.07
N GLU A 115 -14.93 3.35 0.34
CA GLU A 115 -15.36 3.53 1.73
C GLU A 115 -14.58 2.60 2.66
N GLN A 116 -14.50 1.30 2.31
CA GLN A 116 -13.74 0.33 3.09
C GLN A 116 -12.25 0.69 3.18
N VAL A 117 -11.64 1.20 2.10
CA VAL A 117 -10.25 1.68 2.13
C VAL A 117 -10.12 2.88 3.07
N ARG A 118 -11.05 3.83 3.07
CA ARG A 118 -11.03 4.98 3.99
C ARG A 118 -11.16 4.55 5.45
N ASP A 119 -12.01 3.56 5.74
CA ASP A 119 -12.14 3.01 7.09
C ASP A 119 -10.82 2.39 7.57
N ILE A 120 -10.16 1.60 6.72
CA ILE A 120 -8.84 1.02 7.00
C ILE A 120 -7.79 2.13 7.22
N MET A 121 -7.82 3.18 6.40
CA MET A 121 -6.88 4.30 6.55
C MET A 121 -7.06 5.00 7.89
N THR A 122 -8.30 5.31 8.27
CA THR A 122 -8.64 5.91 9.56
C THR A 122 -8.20 5.03 10.71
N GLU A 123 -8.52 3.73 10.67
CA GLU A 123 -8.14 2.77 11.71
C GLU A 123 -6.62 2.71 11.90
N VAL A 124 -5.86 2.57 10.81
CA VAL A 124 -4.39 2.52 10.86
C VAL A 124 -3.79 3.83 11.37
N LEU A 125 -4.35 4.98 10.97
CA LEU A 125 -3.92 6.28 11.47
C LEU A 125 -4.15 6.41 12.97
N THR A 126 -5.34 6.04 13.45
CA THR A 126 -5.66 6.08 14.88
C THR A 126 -4.79 5.12 15.68
N GLU A 127 -4.52 3.91 15.17
CA GLU A 127 -3.65 2.92 15.84
C GLU A 127 -2.18 3.38 15.91
N LEU A 128 -1.64 3.98 14.84
CA LEU A 128 -0.21 4.30 14.75
C LEU A 128 0.13 5.71 15.28
N LEU A 129 -0.71 6.70 15.01
CA LEU A 129 -0.45 8.09 15.36
C LEU A 129 -1.27 8.57 16.56
N GLY A 130 -2.35 7.86 16.89
CA GLY A 130 -3.31 8.29 17.90
C GLY A 130 -4.49 9.10 17.31
N PRO A 131 -5.61 9.19 18.05
CA PRO A 131 -6.83 9.84 17.60
C PRO A 131 -6.66 11.33 17.25
N GLU A 132 -5.85 12.11 17.97
CA GLU A 132 -5.72 13.56 17.71
C GLU A 132 -4.99 13.82 16.39
N HIS A 133 -3.85 13.15 16.17
CA HIS A 133 -3.12 13.24 14.90
C HIS A 133 -3.90 12.62 13.73
N ALA A 134 -4.63 11.52 13.95
CA ALA A 134 -5.45 10.90 12.92
C ALA A 134 -6.62 11.79 12.44
N ALA A 135 -7.25 12.54 13.37
CA ALA A 135 -8.39 13.39 13.05
C ALA A 135 -8.06 14.48 12.01
N VAL A 136 -6.80 14.96 11.98
CA VAL A 136 -6.33 15.95 11.01
C VAL A 136 -6.38 15.37 9.58
N ALA A 137 -5.83 14.17 9.40
CA ALA A 137 -5.77 13.48 8.12
C ALA A 137 -7.12 12.95 7.63
N ALA A 138 -8.04 12.61 8.56
CA ALA A 138 -9.32 11.96 8.25
C ALA A 138 -10.19 12.74 7.26
N SER A 139 -10.06 14.06 7.23
CA SER A 139 -10.79 14.94 6.30
C SER A 139 -10.25 14.93 4.86
N HIS A 140 -9.04 14.39 4.65
CA HIS A 140 -8.34 14.40 3.36
C HIS A 140 -7.79 13.01 3.01
N LEU A 141 -8.65 12.00 3.03
CA LEU A 141 -8.34 10.63 2.61
C LEU A 141 -8.89 10.40 1.19
N ASP A 142 -8.00 10.49 0.21
CA ASP A 142 -8.36 10.25 -1.18
C ASP A 142 -8.03 8.84 -1.61
N VAL A 143 -9.00 8.19 -2.22
CA VAL A 143 -8.88 6.87 -2.84
C VAL A 143 -9.12 7.04 -4.33
N ARG A 144 -8.17 6.59 -5.14
CA ARG A 144 -8.27 6.57 -6.60
C ARG A 144 -8.08 5.16 -7.12
N TRP A 145 -8.77 4.86 -8.19
CA TRP A 145 -8.68 3.56 -8.85
C TRP A 145 -8.08 3.74 -10.22
N GLN A 146 -7.11 2.89 -10.54
CA GLN A 146 -6.55 2.77 -11.86
C GLN A 146 -7.20 1.58 -12.55
N ASP A 147 -7.78 1.81 -13.71
CA ASP A 147 -8.27 0.73 -14.56
C ASP A 147 -7.09 -0.12 -15.03
N LEU A 148 -7.22 -1.44 -14.91
CA LEU A 148 -6.16 -2.37 -15.25
C LEU A 148 -5.92 -2.46 -16.76
N GLU A 149 -6.94 -2.28 -17.58
CA GLU A 149 -6.88 -2.42 -19.04
C GLU A 149 -6.46 -1.11 -19.71
N THR A 150 -7.02 0.02 -19.27
CA THR A 150 -6.77 1.33 -19.90
C THR A 150 -5.66 2.12 -19.22
N HIS A 151 -5.28 1.73 -17.99
CA HIS A 151 -4.33 2.45 -17.13
C HIS A 151 -4.81 3.87 -16.76
N GLU A 152 -6.07 4.21 -17.03
CA GLU A 152 -6.69 5.49 -16.69
C GLU A 152 -7.10 5.53 -15.21
N TRP A 153 -7.13 6.72 -14.63
CA TRP A 153 -7.50 6.93 -13.23
C TRP A 153 -8.94 7.42 -13.11
N SER A 154 -9.74 6.75 -12.29
CA SER A 154 -11.06 7.24 -11.89
C SER A 154 -10.96 8.22 -10.72
N ALA A 155 -11.88 9.20 -10.71
CA ALA A 155 -12.04 10.16 -9.62
C ALA A 155 -12.80 9.56 -8.44
#